data_AF-A0A1M5C5Z7-F1
#
_entry.id   AF-A0A1M5C5Z7-F1
#
_cell.length_a   1.000
_cell.length_b   1.000
_cell.length_c   1.000
_cell.angle_alpha   90.00
_cell.angle_beta   90.00
_cell.angle_gamma   90.00
#
_symmetry.space_group_name_H-M   'P 1'
#
loop_
_entity.id
_entity.type
_entity.pdbx_description
1 polymer ?
#
loop_
_entity_poly.entity_id
_entity_poly.type
_entity_poly.pdbx_seq_one_letter_code
_entity_poly.pdbx_strand_id
1 'polypeptide(L)'
;MDEKHSKMLTITEKYFKEIELFGSNSLKAREASLKRYKIEESKISKLPEFRIMLDGLILNISHNFHTPPSQIDDNISYRIGLCASYLRTHFIINDLILSGDIIESTTLVRKQLEAFTRLIELEKKEVSKLHKKTPNVNNTFNGVTKDLYSKLSEIAHSGSDDVVDLISNFEENNNRTEANIYPLYSQNSLECYKFHCYIAMGFVSYFIKFAKTIYKDYDDLEDIEMFLILSEVHGEIDFLNNK
;
A
#
# COMPACT_ATOMS: atom_id res chain seq x y z
N MET A 1 40.99 -32.08 -8.74
CA MET A 1 39.80 -31.45 -8.14
C MET A 1 38.96 -32.58 -7.58
N ASP A 2 38.65 -32.56 -6.28
CA ASP A 2 37.92 -33.65 -5.61
C ASP A 2 36.53 -33.87 -6.24
N GLU A 3 36.10 -35.11 -6.39
CA GLU A 3 34.83 -35.51 -7.03
C GLU A 3 33.63 -34.79 -6.39
N LYS A 4 33.70 -34.61 -5.06
CA LYS A 4 32.72 -33.86 -4.28
C LYS A 4 32.63 -32.38 -4.69
N HIS A 5 33.78 -31.76 -4.98
CA HIS A 5 33.84 -30.36 -5.40
C HIS A 5 33.27 -30.19 -6.82
N SER A 6 33.59 -31.12 -7.73
CA SER A 6 33.01 -31.14 -9.08
C SER A 6 31.49 -31.28 -9.05
N LYS A 7 30.96 -32.22 -8.25
CA LYS A 7 29.51 -32.42 -8.07
C LYS A 7 28.82 -31.19 -7.48
N MET A 8 29.45 -30.52 -6.51
CA MET A 8 28.93 -29.28 -5.94
C MET A 8 28.82 -28.18 -7.00
N LEU A 9 29.85 -27.97 -7.83
CA LEU A 9 29.83 -26.96 -8.89
C LEU A 9 28.68 -27.21 -9.88
N THR A 10 28.49 -28.45 -10.33
CA THR A 10 27.38 -28.80 -11.24
C THR A 10 26.01 -28.52 -10.63
N ILE A 11 25.80 -28.85 -9.35
CA ILE A 11 24.52 -28.58 -8.65
C ILE A 11 24.30 -27.08 -8.53
N THR A 12 25.33 -26.33 -8.15
CA THR A 12 25.28 -24.87 -8.01
C THR A 12 24.96 -24.20 -9.34
N GLU A 13 25.62 -24.59 -10.44
CA GLU A 13 25.31 -24.09 -11.79
C GLU A 13 23.87 -24.36 -12.20
N LYS A 14 23.33 -25.54 -11.85
CA LYS A 14 21.90 -25.84 -12.06
C LYS A 14 21.02 -24.88 -11.27
N TYR A 15 21.27 -24.69 -9.98
CA TYR A 15 20.46 -23.80 -9.14
C TYR A 15 20.51 -22.34 -9.62
N PHE A 16 21.67 -21.86 -10.07
CA PHE A 16 21.77 -20.52 -10.66
C PHE A 16 20.83 -20.36 -11.85
N LYS A 17 20.81 -21.31 -12.78
CA LYS A 17 19.91 -21.26 -13.95
C LYS A 17 18.43 -21.28 -13.56
N GLU A 18 18.06 -22.09 -12.57
CA GLU A 18 16.68 -22.15 -12.07
C GLU A 18 16.26 -20.83 -11.40
N ILE A 19 17.16 -20.20 -10.62
CA ILE A 19 16.92 -18.89 -9.98
C ILE A 19 16.75 -17.79 -11.04
N GLU A 20 17.61 -17.75 -12.05
CA GLU A 20 17.51 -16.80 -13.16
C GLU A 20 16.19 -16.97 -13.94
N LEU A 21 15.82 -18.23 -14.21
CA LEU A 21 14.56 -18.55 -14.88
C LEU A 21 13.35 -18.11 -14.04
N PHE A 22 13.34 -18.41 -12.73
CA PHE A 22 12.29 -17.96 -11.82
C PHE A 22 12.18 -16.43 -11.80
N GLY A 23 13.31 -15.72 -11.67
CA GLY A 23 13.35 -14.26 -11.69
C GLY A 23 12.77 -13.68 -12.99
N SER A 24 13.16 -14.24 -14.15
CA SER A 24 12.63 -13.82 -15.45
C SER A 24 11.12 -14.05 -15.57
N ASN A 25 10.63 -15.21 -15.13
CA ASN A 25 9.20 -15.53 -15.16
C ASN A 25 8.39 -14.64 -14.22
N SER A 26 8.91 -14.36 -13.03
CA SER A 26 8.29 -13.45 -12.06
C SER A 26 8.13 -12.03 -12.61
N LEU A 27 9.15 -11.51 -13.30
CA LEU A 27 9.07 -10.20 -13.97
C LEU A 27 8.02 -10.17 -15.07
N LYS A 28 7.98 -11.20 -15.93
CA LYS A 28 6.96 -11.31 -16.99
C LYS A 28 5.55 -11.38 -16.41
N ALA A 29 5.37 -12.09 -15.31
CA ALA A 29 4.08 -12.21 -14.62
C ALA A 29 3.62 -10.86 -14.06
N ARG A 30 4.52 -10.11 -13.42
CA ARG A 30 4.24 -8.72 -12.96
C ARG A 30 3.86 -7.79 -14.10
N GLU A 31 4.56 -7.85 -15.23
CA GLU A 31 4.23 -7.04 -16.41
C GLU A 31 2.85 -7.41 -16.99
N ALA A 32 2.51 -8.70 -17.01
CA ALA A 32 1.21 -9.17 -17.46
C ALA A 32 0.09 -8.72 -16.51
N SER A 33 0.32 -8.83 -15.20
CA SER A 33 -0.59 -8.34 -14.16
C SER A 33 -0.83 -6.84 -14.30
N LEU A 34 0.23 -6.03 -14.45
CA LEU A 34 0.13 -4.58 -14.66
C LEU A 34 -0.71 -4.22 -15.89
N LYS A 35 -0.50 -4.91 -17.01
CA LYS A 35 -1.31 -4.71 -18.22
C LYS A 35 -2.77 -5.04 -17.96
N ARG A 36 -3.04 -6.14 -17.26
CA ARG A 36 -4.42 -6.54 -16.93
C ARG A 36 -5.08 -5.55 -15.97
N TYR A 37 -4.37 -5.12 -14.91
CA TYR A 37 -4.85 -4.12 -13.97
C TYR A 37 -5.28 -2.85 -14.69
N LYS A 38 -4.43 -2.30 -15.59
CA LYS A 38 -4.76 -1.08 -16.35
C LYS A 38 -6.00 -1.24 -17.23
N ILE A 39 -6.21 -2.41 -17.81
CA ILE A 39 -7.43 -2.69 -18.58
C ILE A 39 -8.65 -2.66 -17.67
N GLU A 40 -8.60 -3.31 -16.52
CA GLU A 40 -9.72 -3.34 -15.57
C GLU A 40 -9.97 -1.97 -14.92
N GLU A 41 -8.91 -1.24 -14.56
CA GLU A 41 -8.96 0.14 -14.06
C GLU A 41 -9.68 1.06 -15.06
N SER A 42 -9.37 0.94 -16.36
CA SER A 42 -9.99 1.77 -17.41
C SER A 42 -11.50 1.56 -17.59
N LYS A 43 -12.04 0.46 -17.06
CA LYS A 43 -13.50 0.20 -17.07
C LYS A 43 -14.23 0.95 -15.96
N ILE A 44 -13.50 1.41 -14.93
CA ILE A 44 -14.06 2.16 -13.82
C ILE A 44 -13.90 3.65 -14.13
N SER A 45 -15.04 4.33 -14.32
CA SER A 45 -15.05 5.75 -14.65
C SER A 45 -14.26 6.57 -13.62
N LYS A 46 -13.40 7.46 -14.11
CA LYS A 46 -12.58 8.40 -13.33
C LYS A 46 -11.50 7.79 -12.43
N LEU A 47 -11.41 6.45 -12.32
CA LEU A 47 -10.41 5.80 -11.47
C LEU A 47 -8.96 6.04 -11.92
N PRO A 48 -8.61 5.93 -13.23
CA PRO A 48 -7.26 6.27 -13.68
C PRO A 48 -6.85 7.71 -13.34
N GLU A 49 -7.75 8.67 -13.58
CA GLU A 49 -7.53 10.08 -13.29
C GLU A 49 -7.38 10.33 -11.80
N PHE A 50 -8.24 9.72 -10.98
CA PHE A 50 -8.16 9.81 -9.53
C PHE A 50 -6.83 9.30 -8.99
N ARG A 51 -6.34 8.15 -9.49
CA ARG A 51 -5.02 7.63 -9.10
C ARG A 51 -3.91 8.63 -9.37
N ILE A 52 -3.89 9.18 -10.60
CA ILE A 52 -2.86 10.15 -11.01
C ILE A 52 -2.92 11.40 -10.13
N MET A 53 -4.12 11.92 -9.87
CA MET A 53 -4.29 13.10 -9.01
C MET A 53 -3.85 12.83 -7.56
N LEU A 54 -4.20 11.67 -7.00
CA LEU A 54 -3.85 11.31 -5.63
C LEU A 54 -2.33 11.12 -5.48
N ASP A 55 -1.71 10.37 -6.40
CA ASP A 55 -0.27 10.16 -6.42
C ASP A 55 0.48 11.48 -6.64
N GLY A 56 -0.04 12.34 -7.51
CA GLY A 56 0.49 13.69 -7.76
C GLY A 56 0.45 14.57 -6.52
N LEU A 57 -0.68 14.61 -5.80
CA LEU A 57 -0.80 15.36 -4.56
C LEU A 57 0.13 14.81 -3.47
N ILE A 58 0.23 13.48 -3.34
CA ILE A 58 1.16 12.83 -2.41
C ILE A 58 2.62 13.18 -2.71
N LEU A 59 2.99 13.21 -3.99
CA LEU A 59 4.31 13.66 -4.40
C LEU A 59 4.51 15.15 -4.08
N ASN A 60 3.51 16.00 -4.35
CA ASN A 60 3.59 17.42 -4.09
C ASN A 60 3.82 17.72 -2.60
N ILE A 61 2.99 17.15 -1.72
CA ILE A 61 3.13 17.35 -0.27
C ILE A 61 4.46 16.78 0.26
N SER A 62 5.05 15.78 -0.41
CA SER A 62 6.34 15.21 -0.01
C SER A 62 7.50 16.18 -0.17
N HIS A 63 7.39 17.18 -1.05
CA HIS A 63 8.44 18.18 -1.23
C HIS A 63 8.69 18.99 0.04
N ASN A 64 7.68 19.13 0.93
CA ASN A 64 7.81 19.81 2.21
C ASN A 64 8.86 19.17 3.14
N PHE A 65 9.23 17.90 2.94
CA PHE A 65 10.29 17.26 3.72
C PHE A 65 11.69 17.81 3.43
N HIS A 66 11.87 18.56 2.34
CA HIS A 66 13.11 19.27 2.06
C HIS A 66 13.19 20.63 2.76
N THR A 67 12.09 21.09 3.35
CA THR A 67 12.02 22.33 4.11
C THR A 67 12.28 22.05 5.58
N PRO A 68 13.20 22.77 6.26
CA PRO A 68 13.37 22.64 7.69
C PRO A 68 12.09 23.06 8.44
N PRO A 69 11.61 22.28 9.41
CA PRO A 69 10.48 22.69 10.24
C PRO A 69 10.87 23.88 11.13
N SER A 70 9.90 24.76 11.39
CA SER A 70 10.08 25.97 12.19
C SER A 70 10.30 25.71 13.68
N GLN A 71 9.79 24.59 14.18
CA GLN A 71 9.95 24.13 15.56
C GLN A 71 10.18 22.62 15.54
N ILE A 72 11.13 22.15 16.34
CA ILE A 72 11.45 20.73 16.50
C ILE A 72 11.38 20.38 17.98
N ASP A 73 10.56 19.38 18.28
CA ASP A 73 10.59 18.61 19.52
C ASP A 73 10.53 17.11 19.19
N ASP A 74 10.60 16.26 20.21
CA ASP A 74 10.54 14.80 20.05
C ASP A 74 9.22 14.33 19.41
N ASN A 75 8.11 15.02 19.67
CA ASN A 75 6.79 14.66 19.13
C ASN A 75 6.69 15.01 17.64
N ILE A 76 7.10 16.21 17.25
CA ILE A 76 7.18 16.67 15.87
C ILE A 76 8.14 15.77 15.09
N SER A 77 9.33 15.48 15.63
CA SER A 77 10.32 14.61 14.99
C SER A 77 9.76 13.21 14.73
N TYR A 78 9.04 12.64 15.70
CA TYR A 78 8.41 11.34 15.54
C TYR A 78 7.29 11.34 14.48
N ARG A 79 6.45 12.39 14.48
CA ARG A 79 5.39 12.57 13.47
C ARG A 79 5.97 12.74 12.06
N ILE A 80 7.04 13.52 11.89
CA ILE A 80 7.77 13.65 10.62
C ILE A 80 8.29 12.28 10.17
N GLY A 81 8.92 11.51 11.05
CA GLY A 81 9.41 10.16 10.73
C GLY A 81 8.30 9.21 10.28
N LEU A 82 7.13 9.26 10.93
CA LEU A 82 5.96 8.48 10.53
C LEU A 82 5.41 8.92 9.17
N CYS A 83 5.29 10.22 8.91
CA CYS A 83 4.84 10.74 7.62
C CYS A 83 5.83 10.38 6.49
N ALA A 84 7.15 10.46 6.73
CA ALA A 84 8.15 10.04 5.75
C ALA A 84 8.07 8.53 5.45
N SER A 85 7.88 7.71 6.49
CA SER A 85 7.64 6.26 6.32
C SER A 85 6.37 6.01 5.50
N TYR A 86 5.30 6.76 5.76
CA TYR A 86 4.05 6.66 5.04
C TYR A 86 4.25 6.96 3.55
N LEU A 87 4.82 8.12 3.22
CA LEU A 87 5.04 8.54 1.83
C LEU A 87 5.87 7.54 1.03
N ARG A 88 6.95 7.00 1.61
CA ARG A 88 7.78 5.98 0.96
C ARG A 88 7.03 4.69 0.68
N THR A 89 6.21 4.25 1.65
CA THR A 89 5.45 3.01 1.52
C THR A 89 4.24 3.17 0.56
N HIS A 90 3.71 4.38 0.35
CA HIS A 90 2.61 4.64 -0.59
C HIS A 90 2.90 4.12 -2.00
N PHE A 91 4.00 4.57 -2.61
CA PHE A 91 4.36 4.18 -3.97
C PHE A 91 4.73 2.69 -4.08
N ILE A 92 5.31 2.10 -3.03
CA ILE A 92 5.59 0.65 -2.99
C ILE A 92 4.29 -0.15 -3.02
N ILE A 93 3.26 0.29 -2.28
CA ILE A 93 1.94 -0.37 -2.30
C ILE A 93 1.35 -0.31 -3.70
N ASN A 94 1.37 0.84 -4.36
CA ASN A 94 0.89 0.96 -5.75
C ASN A 94 1.60 -0.06 -6.65
N ASP A 95 2.93 -0.11 -6.64
CA ASP A 95 3.69 -1.04 -7.48
C ASP A 95 3.28 -2.50 -7.24
N LEU A 96 3.15 -2.91 -5.97
CA LEU A 96 2.76 -4.28 -5.60
C LEU A 96 1.31 -4.60 -6.00
N ILE A 97 0.36 -3.68 -5.77
CA ILE A 97 -1.04 -3.87 -6.17
C ILE A 97 -1.13 -4.05 -7.69
N LEU A 98 -0.54 -3.11 -8.43
CA LEU A 98 -0.62 -3.07 -9.88
C LEU A 98 0.09 -4.27 -10.51
N SER A 99 1.16 -4.78 -9.89
CA SER A 99 1.91 -5.94 -10.38
C SER A 99 1.41 -7.30 -9.88
N GLY A 100 0.36 -7.33 -9.04
CA GLY A 100 -0.29 -8.56 -8.59
C GLY A 100 0.33 -9.22 -7.35
N ASP A 101 1.22 -8.55 -6.63
CA ASP A 101 1.76 -8.99 -5.33
C ASP A 101 0.78 -8.62 -4.20
N ILE A 102 -0.42 -9.23 -4.21
CA ILE A 102 -1.57 -8.78 -3.40
C ILE A 102 -1.41 -9.03 -1.90
N ILE A 103 -0.80 -10.15 -1.49
CA ILE A 103 -0.58 -10.43 -0.05
C ILE A 103 0.37 -9.39 0.55
N GLU A 104 1.48 -9.12 -0.12
CA GLU A 104 2.49 -8.15 0.30
C GLU A 104 1.91 -6.74 0.32
N SER A 105 1.17 -6.34 -0.72
CA SER A 105 0.51 -5.03 -0.75
C SER A 105 -0.49 -4.87 0.41
N THR A 106 -1.31 -5.89 0.68
CA THR A 106 -2.30 -5.88 1.76
C THR A 106 -1.64 -5.73 3.13
N THR A 107 -0.52 -6.42 3.34
CA THR A 107 0.28 -6.32 4.56
C THR A 107 0.82 -4.89 4.75
N LEU A 108 1.26 -4.25 3.68
CA LEU A 108 1.72 -2.85 3.73
C LEU A 108 0.56 -1.86 3.90
N VAL A 109 -0.61 -2.11 3.31
CA VAL A 109 -1.83 -1.31 3.56
C VAL A 109 -2.22 -1.35 5.04
N ARG A 110 -2.13 -2.52 5.69
CA ARG A 110 -2.31 -2.66 7.15
C ARG A 110 -1.32 -1.79 7.93
N LYS A 111 -0.03 -1.86 7.59
CA LYS A 111 1.01 -0.99 8.19
C LYS A 111 0.66 0.49 8.02
N GLN A 112 0.17 0.91 6.86
CA GLN A 112 -0.21 2.31 6.62
C GLN A 112 -1.39 2.75 7.46
N LEU A 113 -2.41 1.91 7.61
CA LEU A 113 -3.54 2.19 8.51
C LEU A 113 -3.06 2.36 9.95
N GLU A 114 -2.16 1.49 10.42
CA GLU A 114 -1.57 1.61 11.76
C GLU A 114 -0.73 2.89 11.93
N ALA A 115 0.10 3.22 10.94
CA ALA A 115 0.91 4.44 10.93
C ALA A 115 0.02 5.70 10.95
N PHE A 116 -1.02 5.73 10.12
CA PHE A 116 -1.98 6.83 10.09
C PHE A 116 -2.75 6.94 11.41
N THR A 117 -3.21 5.82 11.96
CA THR A 117 -3.84 5.78 13.29
C THR A 117 -2.93 6.38 14.36
N ARG A 118 -1.64 6.03 14.34
CA ARG A 118 -0.66 6.59 15.27
C ARG A 118 -0.52 8.11 15.11
N LEU A 119 -0.51 8.63 13.88
CA LEU A 119 -0.48 10.07 13.62
C LEU A 119 -1.69 10.79 14.26
N ILE A 120 -2.90 10.21 14.14
CA ILE A 120 -4.11 10.74 14.78
C ILE A 120 -4.04 10.66 16.31
N GLU A 121 -3.52 9.58 16.87
CA GLU A 121 -3.35 9.45 18.34
C GLU A 121 -2.41 10.53 18.90
N LEU A 122 -1.37 10.90 18.15
CA LEU A 122 -0.36 11.90 18.55
C LEU A 122 -0.89 13.33 18.55
N GLU A 123 -2.04 13.61 17.94
CA GLU A 123 -2.72 14.91 18.07
C GLU A 123 -3.23 15.15 19.50
N LYS A 124 -3.45 14.08 20.28
CA LYS A 124 -4.08 14.14 21.61
C LYS A 124 -3.21 13.55 22.72
N LYS A 125 -2.13 12.83 22.38
CA LYS A 125 -1.30 12.09 23.33
C LYS A 125 0.17 12.28 23.00
N GLU A 126 0.99 12.39 24.05
CA GLU A 126 2.44 12.44 23.92
C GLU A 126 3.00 11.07 23.49
N VAL A 127 4.12 11.10 22.76
CA VAL A 127 4.84 9.90 22.28
C VAL A 127 5.12 8.90 23.40
N SER A 128 5.54 9.39 24.57
CA SER A 128 5.85 8.56 25.75
C SER A 128 4.69 7.67 26.18
N LYS A 129 3.44 8.13 26.04
CA LYS A 129 2.22 7.39 26.41
C LYS A 129 1.82 6.33 25.38
N LEU A 130 2.38 6.40 24.17
CA LEU A 130 2.10 5.53 23.03
C LEU A 130 3.26 4.58 22.69
N HIS A 131 4.41 4.75 23.34
CA HIS A 131 5.58 3.92 23.12
C HIS A 131 5.27 2.44 23.38
N LYS A 132 5.68 1.57 22.45
CA LYS A 132 5.44 0.11 22.45
C LYS A 132 3.97 -0.33 22.50
N LYS A 133 3.01 0.57 22.28
CA LYS A 133 1.60 0.21 22.16
C LYS A 133 1.23 0.04 20.70
N THR A 134 0.34 -0.90 20.40
CA THR A 134 -0.29 -1.00 19.07
C THR A 134 -1.27 0.17 18.88
N PRO A 135 -1.28 0.84 17.72
CA PRO A 135 -2.26 1.90 17.44
C PRO A 135 -3.70 1.38 17.52
N ASN A 136 -4.60 2.16 18.11
CA ASN A 136 -6.01 1.77 18.20
C ASN A 136 -6.78 2.18 16.95
N VAL A 137 -6.73 1.35 15.91
CA VAL A 137 -7.30 1.59 14.58
C VAL A 137 -8.82 1.82 14.59
N ASN A 138 -9.53 1.37 15.63
CA ASN A 138 -10.97 1.58 15.78
C ASN A 138 -11.33 3.05 16.04
N ASN A 139 -10.36 3.86 16.47
CA ASN A 139 -10.58 5.29 16.72
C ASN A 139 -10.34 6.16 15.49
N THR A 140 -9.99 5.55 14.35
CA THR A 140 -9.77 6.24 13.08
C THR A 140 -10.97 6.06 12.17
N PHE A 141 -11.26 7.04 11.31
CA PHE A 141 -12.42 7.05 10.41
C PHE A 141 -13.75 6.69 11.10
N ASN A 142 -13.99 7.21 12.31
CA ASN A 142 -15.22 6.98 13.07
C ASN A 142 -15.60 5.49 13.28
N GLY A 143 -14.61 4.60 13.36
CA GLY A 143 -14.82 3.17 13.60
C GLY A 143 -15.12 2.32 12.36
N VAL A 144 -15.19 2.93 11.17
CA VAL A 144 -15.40 2.23 9.89
C VAL A 144 -14.25 1.27 9.56
N THR A 145 -13.07 1.50 10.12
CA THR A 145 -11.86 0.68 9.88
C THR A 145 -11.80 -0.63 10.64
N LYS A 146 -12.74 -0.93 11.54
CA LYS A 146 -12.68 -2.15 12.35
C LYS A 146 -12.72 -3.41 11.47
N ASP A 147 -13.70 -3.50 10.59
CA ASP A 147 -13.90 -4.67 9.72
C ASP A 147 -12.78 -4.78 8.68
N LEU A 148 -12.36 -3.63 8.13
CA LEU A 148 -11.20 -3.55 7.25
C LEU A 148 -9.94 -4.07 7.94
N TYR A 149 -9.65 -3.62 9.17
CA TYR A 149 -8.46 -4.04 9.89
C TYR A 149 -8.47 -5.52 10.24
N SER A 150 -9.64 -6.10 10.54
CA SER A 150 -9.78 -7.55 10.75
C SER A 150 -9.33 -8.31 9.50
N LYS A 151 -9.91 -7.98 8.34
CA LYS A 151 -9.56 -8.61 7.06
C LYS A 151 -8.07 -8.44 6.70
N LEU A 152 -7.55 -7.22 6.85
CA LEU A 152 -6.13 -6.95 6.60
C LEU A 152 -5.21 -7.77 7.53
N SER A 153 -5.63 -7.96 8.79
CA SER A 153 -4.85 -8.73 9.77
C SER A 153 -4.93 -10.23 9.53
N GLU A 154 -6.07 -10.75 9.09
CA GLU A 154 -6.22 -12.14 8.67
C GLU A 154 -5.28 -12.46 7.51
N ILE A 155 -5.24 -11.60 6.49
CA ILE A 155 -4.34 -11.76 5.34
C ILE A 155 -2.86 -11.69 5.77
N ALA A 156 -2.50 -10.68 6.57
CA ALA A 156 -1.13 -10.50 7.04
C ALA A 156 -0.61 -11.65 7.93
N HIS A 157 -1.50 -12.40 8.57
CA HIS A 157 -1.16 -13.52 9.44
C HIS A 157 -1.45 -14.90 8.83
N SER A 158 -1.88 -14.96 7.56
CA SER A 158 -2.35 -16.20 6.92
C SER A 158 -3.40 -16.93 7.78
N GLY A 159 -4.31 -16.16 8.37
CA GLY A 159 -5.25 -16.62 9.40
C GLY A 159 -6.53 -17.29 8.89
N SER A 160 -6.79 -17.24 7.58
CA SER A 160 -7.98 -17.83 6.94
C SER A 160 -7.64 -18.48 5.59
N ASP A 161 -8.50 -19.40 5.15
CA ASP A 161 -8.40 -20.04 3.83
C ASP A 161 -8.58 -19.02 2.68
N ASP A 162 -9.27 -17.89 2.94
CA ASP A 162 -9.41 -16.79 1.98
C ASP A 162 -8.05 -16.23 1.50
N VAL A 163 -6.98 -16.39 2.29
CA VAL A 163 -5.62 -16.01 1.90
C VAL A 163 -5.08 -16.91 0.80
N VAL A 164 -5.45 -18.19 0.82
CA VAL A 164 -5.09 -19.16 -0.22
C VAL A 164 -5.82 -18.81 -1.53
N ASP A 165 -7.07 -18.34 -1.46
CA ASP A 165 -7.85 -17.91 -2.62
C ASP A 165 -7.27 -16.65 -3.30
N LEU A 166 -6.50 -15.82 -2.58
CA LEU A 166 -5.79 -14.67 -3.18
C LEU A 166 -4.67 -15.08 -4.15
N ILE A 167 -4.11 -16.29 -4.00
CA ILE A 167 -2.93 -16.78 -4.74
C ILE A 167 -3.18 -18.08 -5.50
N SER A 168 -4.39 -18.65 -5.39
CA SER A 168 -4.74 -19.92 -6.01
C SER A 168 -5.62 -19.69 -7.22
N ASN A 169 -5.25 -20.29 -8.35
CA ASN A 169 -6.18 -20.47 -9.46
C ASN A 169 -6.85 -21.83 -9.28
N PHE A 170 -8.15 -21.84 -8.95
CA PHE A 170 -8.94 -23.05 -9.06
C PHE A 170 -9.28 -23.30 -10.53
N GLU A 171 -8.51 -24.14 -11.19
CA GLU A 171 -8.97 -24.77 -12.43
C GLU A 171 -9.88 -25.96 -12.06
N GLU A 172 -11.19 -25.81 -12.26
CA GLU A 172 -12.23 -26.81 -11.93
C GLU A 172 -11.97 -28.20 -12.53
N ASN A 173 -11.13 -28.31 -13.58
CA ASN A 173 -10.91 -29.56 -14.31
C ASN A 173 -9.87 -30.52 -13.70
N ASN A 174 -8.99 -30.06 -12.81
CA ASN A 174 -7.85 -30.88 -12.35
C ASN A 174 -7.89 -31.32 -10.88
N ASN A 175 -8.94 -30.97 -10.12
CA ASN A 175 -9.09 -31.32 -8.70
C ASN A 175 -7.83 -31.00 -7.85
N ARG A 176 -7.05 -30.00 -8.28
CA ARG A 176 -5.84 -29.52 -7.63
C ARG A 176 -5.89 -28.00 -7.59
N THR A 177 -5.76 -27.46 -6.39
CA THR A 177 -5.42 -26.05 -6.19
C THR A 177 -3.97 -25.85 -6.60
N GLU A 178 -3.72 -25.24 -7.75
CA GLU A 178 -2.38 -24.81 -8.12
C GLU A 178 -2.14 -23.41 -7.51
N ALA A 179 -1.33 -23.38 -6.45
CA ALA A 179 -0.83 -22.12 -5.90
C ALA A 179 0.10 -21.48 -6.93
N ASN A 180 -0.24 -20.28 -7.40
CA ASN A 180 0.60 -19.57 -8.34
C ASN A 180 1.70 -18.86 -7.56
N ILE A 181 2.94 -19.32 -7.75
CA ILE A 181 4.13 -18.70 -7.14
C ILE A 181 4.55 -17.41 -7.85
N TYR A 182 3.91 -17.08 -8.98
CA TYR A 182 4.15 -15.86 -9.72
C TYR A 182 2.99 -14.87 -9.52
N PRO A 183 3.27 -13.55 -9.48
CA PRO A 183 2.24 -12.54 -9.30
C PRO A 183 1.17 -12.60 -10.38
N LEU A 184 -0.09 -12.42 -9.98
CA LEU A 184 -1.23 -12.50 -10.89
C LEU A 184 -2.24 -11.42 -10.53
N TYR A 185 -2.80 -10.80 -11.56
CA TYR A 185 -3.94 -9.90 -11.37
C TYR A 185 -5.16 -10.70 -10.89
N SER A 186 -5.84 -10.19 -9.88
CA SER A 186 -7.17 -10.64 -9.46
C SER A 186 -8.06 -9.44 -9.18
N GLN A 187 -9.37 -9.65 -9.02
CA GLN A 187 -10.25 -8.54 -8.62
C GLN A 187 -9.87 -7.95 -7.24
N ASN A 188 -9.26 -8.77 -6.39
CA ASN A 188 -8.74 -8.33 -5.10
C ASN A 188 -7.64 -7.25 -5.26
N SER A 189 -7.00 -7.13 -6.41
CA SER A 189 -6.11 -6.00 -6.72
C SER A 189 -6.85 -4.66 -6.68
N LEU A 190 -8.02 -4.57 -7.33
CA LEU A 190 -8.83 -3.35 -7.30
C LEU A 190 -9.41 -3.10 -5.91
N GLU A 191 -9.83 -4.14 -5.18
CA GLU A 191 -10.30 -3.99 -3.80
C GLU A 191 -9.20 -3.50 -2.84
N CYS A 192 -8.00 -4.07 -2.94
CA CYS A 192 -6.84 -3.60 -2.19
C CYS A 192 -6.53 -2.12 -2.52
N TYR A 193 -6.62 -1.74 -3.79
CA TYR A 193 -6.43 -0.35 -4.23
C TYR A 193 -7.45 0.59 -3.59
N LYS A 194 -8.73 0.21 -3.51
CA LYS A 194 -9.78 1.01 -2.84
C LYS A 194 -9.39 1.36 -1.40
N PHE A 195 -8.98 0.35 -0.63
CA PHE A 195 -8.57 0.57 0.76
C PHE A 195 -7.31 1.42 0.86
N HIS A 196 -6.35 1.20 -0.03
CA HIS A 196 -5.16 2.02 -0.13
C HIS A 196 -5.49 3.51 -0.36
N CYS A 197 -6.36 3.81 -1.34
CA CYS A 197 -6.84 5.15 -1.64
C CYS A 197 -7.55 5.79 -0.45
N TYR A 198 -8.44 5.04 0.21
CA TYR A 198 -9.19 5.56 1.35
C TYR A 198 -8.28 5.99 2.50
N ILE A 199 -7.27 5.17 2.83
CA ILE A 199 -6.29 5.49 3.85
C ILE A 199 -5.40 6.67 3.40
N ALA A 200 -5.00 6.70 2.14
CA ALA A 200 -4.22 7.79 1.54
C ALA A 200 -4.93 9.13 1.59
N MET A 201 -6.23 9.19 1.28
CA MET A 201 -7.04 10.41 1.43
C MET A 201 -7.05 10.90 2.88
N GLY A 202 -7.20 9.99 3.86
CA GLY A 202 -7.10 10.34 5.28
C GLY A 202 -5.73 10.91 5.66
N PHE A 203 -4.66 10.28 5.17
CA PHE A 203 -3.30 10.75 5.39
C PHE A 203 -3.05 12.12 4.78
N VAL A 204 -3.45 12.37 3.53
CA VAL A 204 -3.26 13.67 2.86
C VAL A 204 -3.97 14.78 3.63
N SER A 205 -5.22 14.56 4.03
CA SER A 205 -5.99 15.52 4.83
C SER A 205 -5.28 15.86 6.16
N TYR A 206 -4.72 14.84 6.83
CA TYR A 206 -3.93 15.03 8.03
C TYR A 206 -2.62 15.77 7.74
N PHE A 207 -1.90 15.40 6.69
CA PHE A 207 -0.58 15.95 6.38
C PHE A 207 -0.66 17.43 6.06
N ILE A 208 -1.63 17.86 5.23
CA ILE A 208 -1.85 19.28 4.92
C ILE A 208 -2.03 20.08 6.22
N LYS A 209 -2.90 19.61 7.13
CA LYS A 209 -3.11 20.27 8.43
C LYS A 209 -1.83 20.29 9.27
N PHE A 210 -1.10 19.18 9.31
CA PHE A 210 0.14 19.09 10.06
C PHE A 210 1.22 20.02 9.50
N ALA A 211 1.42 20.03 8.18
CA ALA A 211 2.40 20.85 7.49
C ALA A 211 2.20 22.34 7.79
N LYS A 212 0.95 22.84 7.75
CA LYS A 212 0.62 24.23 8.15
C LYS A 212 1.08 24.60 9.56
N THR A 213 1.12 23.64 10.46
CA THR A 213 1.53 23.90 11.86
C THR A 213 3.05 23.92 12.06
N ILE A 214 3.82 23.25 11.19
CA ILE A 214 5.26 23.06 11.40
C ILE A 214 6.13 23.76 10.37
N TYR A 215 5.65 24.01 9.16
CA TYR A 215 6.39 24.67 8.08
C TYR A 215 5.86 26.10 7.91
N LYS A 216 6.74 27.08 8.12
CA LYS A 216 6.38 28.50 8.15
C LYS A 216 5.93 29.03 6.78
N ASP A 217 6.55 28.51 5.72
CA ASP A 217 6.36 28.97 4.35
C ASP A 217 5.57 27.95 3.50
N TYR A 218 4.82 27.06 4.15
CA TYR A 218 3.96 26.12 3.45
C TYR A 218 2.71 26.83 2.93
N ASP A 219 2.62 26.95 1.61
CA ASP A 219 1.42 27.41 0.90
C ASP A 219 0.51 26.21 0.65
N ASP A 220 -0.59 26.13 1.39
CA ASP A 220 -1.53 25.02 1.36
C ASP A 220 -2.68 25.20 0.37
N LEU A 221 -2.76 26.33 -0.35
CA LEU A 221 -3.91 26.66 -1.20
C LEU A 221 -4.11 25.63 -2.31
N GLU A 222 -3.06 25.34 -3.08
CA GLU A 222 -3.11 24.37 -4.19
C GLU A 222 -3.38 22.95 -3.67
N ASP A 223 -2.75 22.57 -2.55
CA ASP A 223 -2.93 21.24 -1.96
C ASP A 223 -4.37 21.02 -1.46
N ILE A 224 -4.98 22.04 -0.85
CA ILE A 224 -6.39 22.00 -0.42
C ILE A 224 -7.32 21.93 -1.63
N GLU A 225 -7.09 22.79 -2.64
CA GLU A 225 -7.91 22.79 -3.86
C GLU A 225 -7.90 21.41 -4.53
N MET A 226 -6.70 20.84 -4.72
CA MET A 226 -6.55 19.51 -5.28
C MET A 226 -7.18 18.42 -4.39
N PHE A 227 -7.08 18.52 -3.07
CA PHE A 227 -7.73 17.58 -2.16
C PHE A 227 -9.26 17.63 -2.24
N LEU A 228 -9.85 18.81 -2.44
CA LEU A 228 -11.30 18.96 -2.62
C LEU A 228 -11.75 18.35 -3.96
N ILE A 229 -11.04 18.62 -5.05
CA ILE A 229 -11.28 18.00 -6.37
C ILE A 229 -11.20 16.47 -6.26
N LEU A 230 -10.17 15.94 -5.58
CA LEU A 230 -10.02 14.51 -5.33
C LEU A 230 -11.20 13.93 -4.55
N SER A 231 -11.68 14.66 -3.54
CA SER A 231 -12.82 14.23 -2.72
C SER A 231 -14.12 14.17 -3.54
N GLU A 232 -14.33 15.13 -4.43
CA GLU A 232 -15.47 15.14 -5.37
C GLU A 232 -15.39 13.97 -6.34
N VAL A 233 -14.24 13.78 -7.00
CA VAL A 233 -14.03 12.66 -7.94
C VAL A 233 -14.18 11.32 -7.22
N HIS A 234 -13.65 11.17 -6.00
CA HIS A 234 -13.83 9.96 -5.20
C HIS A 234 -15.32 9.66 -4.94
N GLY A 235 -16.15 10.68 -4.72
CA GLY A 235 -17.59 10.53 -4.53
C GLY A 235 -18.34 10.06 -5.77
N GLU A 236 -17.76 10.24 -6.96
CA GLU A 236 -18.33 9.80 -8.24
C GLU A 236 -17.84 8.41 -8.66
N ILE A 237 -16.73 7.93 -8.09
CA ILE A 237 -16.22 6.59 -8.37
C ILE A 237 -17.11 5.59 -7.64
N ASP A 238 -17.77 4.74 -8.43
CA ASP A 238 -18.58 3.66 -7.89
C ASP A 238 -17.71 2.49 -7.41
N PHE A 239 -17.09 2.67 -6.25
CA PHE A 239 -16.30 1.62 -5.62
C PHE A 239 -17.15 0.44 -5.13
N LEU A 240 -18.47 0.58 -5.00
CA LEU A 240 -19.36 -0.36 -4.32
C LEU A 240 -20.24 -1.22 -5.26
N ASN A 241 -20.47 -0.80 -6.51
CA ASN A 241 -21.32 -1.56 -7.46
C ASN A 241 -20.54 -2.24 -8.60
N ASN A 242 -19.20 -2.31 -8.54
CA ASN A 242 -18.42 -3.16 -9.43
C ASN A 242 -18.55 -4.63 -8.98
N LYS A 243 -19.73 -5.24 -9.23
CA LYS A 243 -19.96 -6.69 -9.17
C LYS A 243 -19.57 -7.33 -10.49
#